data_AF-A0A9P1MSZ9-F1
#
_entry.id   AF-A0A9P1MSZ9-F1
#
_cell.length_a   1.000
_cell.length_b   1.000
_cell.length_c   1.000
_cell.angle_alpha   90.00
_cell.angle_beta   90.00
_cell.angle_gamma   90.00
#
_symmetry.space_group_name_H-M   'P 1'
#
loop_
_entity.id
_entity.type
_entity.pdbx_description
1 polymer ?
#
loop_
_entity_poly.entity_id
_entity_poly.type
_entity_poly.pdbx_seq_one_letter_code
_entity_poly.pdbx_strand_id
1 'polypeptide(L)'
;MVFSSFVYDDSVSDTKERSEEDRSIERPRFKYPRGSVEVKGYCPRHEKYEECGTGCERTCPHPNQPSSKNCRKKCIPYKCTCAIGYYRDNRGTGRCVLPKDCKAFGKEWHS
;
A
#
# COMPACT_ATOMS: atom_id res chain seq x y z
N MET A 1 60.50 -36.40 18.47
CA MET A 1 60.56 -36.10 17.02
C MET A 1 59.22 -35.51 16.63
N VAL A 2 59.26 -34.30 16.08
CA VAL A 2 58.11 -33.53 15.58
C VAL A 2 57.65 -34.08 14.24
N PHE A 3 56.37 -34.40 14.08
CA PHE A 3 55.67 -34.47 12.78
C PHE A 3 54.18 -34.18 13.06
N SER A 4 53.70 -32.99 12.68
CA SER A 4 53.02 -32.71 11.40
C SER A 4 51.56 -33.16 11.48
N SER A 5 50.62 -32.24 11.66
CA SER A 5 49.95 -31.45 10.60
C SER A 5 48.58 -32.04 10.31
N PHE A 6 47.57 -31.17 10.40
CA PHE A 6 46.33 -31.18 9.61
C PHE A 6 45.57 -32.50 9.48
N VAL A 7 44.40 -32.57 10.13
CA VAL A 7 43.11 -32.62 9.43
C VAL A 7 42.02 -32.09 10.37
N TYR A 8 41.37 -30.99 9.97
CA TYR A 8 40.13 -30.51 10.55
C TYR A 8 39.04 -31.12 9.68
N ASP A 9 38.38 -32.17 10.18
CA ASP A 9 37.26 -32.83 9.51
C ASP A 9 35.99 -32.43 10.26
N ASP A 10 35.32 -31.37 9.79
CA ASP A 10 33.92 -31.14 10.12
C ASP A 10 33.12 -31.37 8.83
N SER A 11 32.88 -32.66 8.59
CA SER A 11 32.00 -33.14 7.53
C SER A 11 30.60 -32.58 7.75
N VAL A 12 30.26 -31.50 7.04
CA VAL A 12 28.88 -31.03 6.85
C VAL A 12 28.07 -32.15 6.19
N SER A 13 27.31 -32.86 7.01
CA SER A 13 26.32 -33.85 6.60
C SER A 13 25.06 -33.67 7.44
N ASP A 14 24.45 -32.47 7.37
CA ASP A 14 23.15 -32.27 7.99
C ASP A 14 22.06 -32.80 7.04
N THR A 15 21.83 -34.10 7.18
CA THR A 15 20.76 -34.83 6.52
C THR A 15 19.41 -34.31 6.98
N LYS A 16 18.70 -33.70 6.03
CA LYS A 16 17.27 -33.36 6.00
C LYS A 16 16.40 -34.33 6.83
N GLU A 17 15.98 -33.89 8.02
CA GLU A 17 14.82 -34.45 8.72
C GLU A 17 13.73 -33.38 8.82
N ARG A 18 12.95 -33.26 7.74
CA ARG A 18 11.82 -32.34 7.65
C ARG A 18 10.65 -32.97 8.39
N SER A 19 10.49 -32.63 9.67
CA SER A 19 9.37 -33.05 10.50
C SER A 19 8.02 -32.74 9.83
N GLU A 20 7.14 -33.74 9.83
CA GLU A 20 5.90 -33.82 9.07
C GLU A 20 4.71 -33.10 9.75
N GLU A 21 4.98 -32.05 10.54
CA GLU A 21 3.98 -31.42 11.44
C GLU A 21 3.54 -30.02 11.02
N ASP A 22 3.70 -29.65 9.74
CA ASP A 22 3.28 -28.34 9.21
C ASP A 22 2.33 -28.49 7.99
N ARG A 23 1.30 -29.34 8.15
CA ARG A 23 0.24 -29.54 7.16
C ARG A 23 -1.15 -29.43 7.77
N SER A 24 -1.46 -28.32 8.42
CA SER A 24 -2.80 -28.08 8.97
C SER A 24 -3.34 -26.65 8.81
N ILE A 25 -2.72 -25.81 7.97
CA ILE A 25 -3.43 -24.65 7.43
C ILE A 25 -4.04 -25.05 6.09
N GLU A 26 -5.19 -25.72 6.11
CA GLU A 26 -6.08 -25.72 4.95
C GLU A 26 -6.45 -24.27 4.64
N ARG A 27 -5.79 -23.69 3.63
CA ARG A 27 -6.26 -22.44 3.03
C ARG A 27 -7.68 -22.70 2.55
N PRO A 28 -8.71 -22.02 3.10
CA PRO A 28 -10.08 -22.28 2.70
C PRO A 28 -10.21 -22.08 1.20
N ARG A 29 -10.62 -23.14 0.51
CA ARG A 29 -10.93 -23.12 -0.92
C ARG A 29 -12.02 -22.07 -1.11
N PHE A 30 -11.64 -20.92 -1.64
CA PHE A 30 -12.49 -19.75 -1.79
C PHE A 30 -13.74 -20.16 -2.59
N LYS A 31 -14.89 -20.29 -1.92
CA LYS A 31 -16.16 -20.84 -2.45
C LYS A 31 -16.87 -19.91 -3.43
N TYR A 32 -16.18 -18.96 -4.05
CA TYR A 32 -16.86 -18.01 -4.92
C TYR A 32 -17.02 -18.63 -6.31
N PRO A 33 -18.27 -18.87 -6.77
CA PRO A 33 -18.52 -19.39 -8.11
C PRO A 33 -18.02 -18.40 -9.17
N ARG A 34 -17.66 -18.91 -10.35
CA ARG A 34 -17.32 -18.11 -11.54
C ARG A 34 -18.52 -17.28 -11.98
N GLY A 35 -18.65 -16.12 -11.37
CA GLY A 35 -19.51 -15.01 -11.75
C GLY A 35 -18.83 -13.80 -11.13
N SER A 36 -18.08 -13.06 -11.95
CA SER A 36 -17.31 -11.91 -11.52
C SER A 36 -18.25 -10.80 -11.06
N VAL A 37 -18.66 -10.85 -9.79
CA VAL A 37 -18.98 -9.62 -9.08
C VAL A 37 -17.69 -8.82 -9.16
N GLU A 38 -17.67 -7.77 -9.98
CA GLU A 38 -16.57 -6.84 -9.98
C GLU A 38 -16.47 -6.28 -8.56
N VAL A 39 -15.53 -6.80 -7.77
CA VAL A 39 -15.19 -6.21 -6.49
C VAL A 39 -14.47 -4.92 -6.85
N LYS A 40 -15.28 -3.87 -7.10
CA LYS A 40 -14.82 -2.50 -7.20
C LYS A 40 -13.90 -2.29 -6.00
N GLY A 41 -12.62 -2.01 -6.25
CA GLY A 41 -11.60 -2.06 -5.21
C GLY A 41 -12.04 -1.25 -3.99
N TYR A 42 -11.89 -1.81 -2.80
CA TYR A 42 -12.35 -1.15 -1.58
C TYR A 42 -11.48 0.08 -1.32
N CYS A 43 -12.12 1.25 -1.32
CA CYS A 43 -11.49 2.50 -0.94
C CYS A 43 -11.95 2.95 0.46
N PRO A 44 -11.06 3.64 1.20
CA PRO A 44 -11.42 4.31 2.45
C PRO A 44 -12.59 5.30 2.32
N ARG A 45 -13.13 5.73 3.47
CA ARG A 45 -14.11 6.83 3.50
C ARG A 45 -13.55 8.07 2.79
N HIS A 46 -14.43 8.73 2.05
CA HIS A 46 -14.15 9.93 1.25
C HIS A 46 -13.17 9.71 0.09
N GLU A 47 -12.93 8.47 -0.29
CA GLU A 47 -12.20 8.07 -1.49
C GLU A 47 -13.14 7.33 -2.45
N LYS A 48 -12.89 7.47 -3.74
CA LYS A 48 -13.60 6.79 -4.81
C LYS A 48 -12.63 5.88 -5.54
N TYR A 49 -13.05 4.64 -5.79
CA TYR A 49 -12.30 3.74 -6.65
C TYR A 49 -12.46 4.14 -8.11
N GLU A 50 -11.31 4.36 -8.78
CA GLU A 50 -11.25 4.71 -10.18
C GLU A 50 -10.29 3.76 -10.90
N GLU A 51 -10.76 3.15 -11.99
CA GLU A 51 -9.93 2.29 -12.84
C GLU A 51 -8.78 3.06 -13.49
N CYS A 52 -8.92 4.38 -13.66
CA CYS A 52 -7.93 5.29 -14.21
C CYS A 52 -8.01 6.60 -13.41
N GLY A 53 -7.48 6.57 -12.18
CA GLY A 53 -7.53 7.70 -11.25
C GLY A 53 -6.50 8.78 -11.59
N THR A 54 -6.77 10.02 -11.17
CA THR A 54 -5.86 11.15 -11.44
C THR A 54 -4.60 11.11 -10.57
N GLY A 55 -3.44 11.42 -11.16
CA GLY A 55 -2.19 11.61 -10.43
C GLY A 55 -2.07 12.96 -9.70
N CYS A 56 -3.07 13.85 -9.81
CA CYS A 56 -3.04 15.22 -9.30
C CYS A 56 -4.13 15.51 -8.25
N GLU A 57 -4.43 14.56 -7.38
CA GLU A 57 -5.33 14.77 -6.23
C GLU A 57 -4.88 15.93 -5.35
N ARG A 58 -5.81 16.84 -5.02
CA ARG A 58 -5.55 17.93 -4.08
C ARG A 58 -5.09 17.39 -2.73
N THR A 59 -4.12 18.08 -2.16
CA THR A 59 -3.49 17.70 -0.90
C THR A 59 -3.62 18.87 0.06
N CYS A 60 -3.65 18.60 1.37
CA CYS A 60 -3.68 19.66 2.37
C CYS A 60 -2.61 20.77 2.19
N PRO A 61 -1.32 20.46 1.87
CA PRO A 61 -0.32 21.51 1.61
C PRO A 61 -0.49 22.23 0.25
N HIS A 62 -1.21 21.66 -0.69
CA HIS A 62 -1.39 22.22 -2.04
C HIS A 62 -2.87 22.23 -2.44
N PRO A 63 -3.71 23.08 -1.81
CA PRO A 63 -5.15 23.13 -2.09
C PRO A 63 -5.46 23.67 -3.50
N ASN A 64 -4.55 24.46 -4.08
CA ASN A 64 -4.75 25.13 -5.37
C ASN A 64 -4.32 24.27 -6.57
N GLN A 65 -3.79 23.06 -6.36
CA GLN A 65 -3.40 22.22 -7.49
C GLN A 65 -4.65 21.78 -8.31
N PRO A 66 -4.48 21.55 -9.62
CA PRO A 66 -5.59 21.16 -10.47
C PRO A 66 -6.10 19.77 -10.08
N SER A 67 -7.34 19.70 -9.57
CA SER A 67 -8.04 18.44 -9.37
C SER A 67 -8.47 17.90 -10.73
N SER A 68 -7.78 16.87 -11.22
CA SER A 68 -8.11 16.08 -12.41
C SER A 68 -8.08 16.80 -13.77
N LYS A 69 -8.83 17.91 -13.99
CA LYS A 69 -9.06 18.52 -15.32
C LYS A 69 -7.80 18.93 -16.09
N ASN A 70 -6.76 19.42 -15.41
CA ASN A 70 -5.51 19.88 -16.04
C ASN A 70 -4.30 19.02 -15.65
N CYS A 71 -4.53 17.80 -15.15
CA CYS A 71 -3.44 16.92 -14.76
C CYS A 71 -2.77 16.32 -16.01
N ARG A 72 -1.58 16.81 -16.36
CA ARG A 72 -0.78 16.25 -17.47
C ARG A 72 -0.14 14.89 -17.15
N LYS A 73 -0.29 14.40 -15.91
CA LYS A 73 0.26 13.11 -15.50
C LYS A 73 -0.58 11.98 -16.10
N LYS A 74 0.07 10.88 -16.46
CA LYS A 74 -0.60 9.64 -16.85
C LYS A 74 -1.56 9.22 -15.74
N CYS A 75 -2.72 8.67 -16.10
CA CYS A 75 -3.62 8.15 -15.07
C CYS A 75 -3.01 6.92 -14.39
N ILE A 76 -3.42 6.71 -13.15
CA ILE A 76 -2.94 5.62 -12.31
C ILE A 76 -4.03 4.55 -12.31
N PRO A 77 -3.74 3.33 -12.78
CA PRO A 77 -4.75 2.29 -12.86
C PRO A 77 -5.19 1.84 -11.46
N TYR A 78 -6.50 1.59 -11.31
CA TYR A 78 -7.10 1.02 -10.09
C TYR A 78 -6.76 1.78 -8.79
N LYS A 79 -6.91 3.10 -8.81
CA LYS A 79 -6.53 3.99 -7.71
C LYS A 79 -7.73 4.46 -6.89
N CYS A 80 -7.54 4.58 -5.58
CA CYS A 80 -8.44 5.35 -4.72
C CYS A 80 -8.11 6.84 -4.76
N THR A 81 -9.05 7.63 -5.27
CA THR A 81 -8.92 9.07 -5.43
C THR A 81 -9.84 9.81 -4.47
N CYS A 82 -9.35 10.85 -3.79
CA CYS A 82 -10.18 11.66 -2.91
C CYS A 82 -11.43 12.15 -3.66
N ALA A 83 -12.60 12.01 -3.03
CA ALA A 83 -13.84 12.52 -3.58
C ALA A 83 -13.79 14.05 -3.76
N ILE A 84 -14.64 14.58 -4.63
CA ILE A 84 -14.72 16.02 -4.89
C ILE A 84 -14.97 16.76 -3.57
N GLY A 85 -14.16 17.79 -3.31
CA GLY A 85 -14.22 18.58 -2.08
C GLY A 85 -13.39 18.03 -0.91
N TYR A 86 -12.75 16.87 -1.05
CA TYR A 86 -11.85 16.30 -0.04
C TYR A 86 -10.39 16.38 -0.49
N TYR A 87 -9.49 16.69 0.45
CA TYR A 87 -8.06 16.80 0.20
C TYR A 87 -7.31 15.68 0.91
N ARG A 88 -6.29 15.14 0.26
CA ARG A 88 -5.44 14.11 0.85
C ARG A 88 -4.56 14.73 1.91
N ASP A 89 -4.70 14.25 3.14
CA ASP A 89 -3.85 14.63 4.25
C ASP A 89 -2.52 13.87 4.20
N ASN A 90 -1.64 14.29 3.29
CA ASN A 90 -0.33 13.64 3.07
C ASN A 90 0.62 13.76 4.26
N ARG A 91 0.34 14.61 5.25
CA ARG A 91 1.25 14.86 6.38
C ARG A 91 0.67 14.51 7.74
N GLY A 92 -0.62 14.21 7.81
CA GLY A 92 -1.26 13.65 8.98
C GLY A 92 -1.68 12.20 8.75
N THR A 93 -2.97 11.97 8.59
CA THR A 93 -3.61 10.64 8.60
C THR A 93 -3.43 9.84 7.32
N GLY A 94 -3.00 10.46 6.22
CA GLY A 94 -2.98 9.85 4.89
C GLY A 94 -4.37 9.70 4.25
N ARG A 95 -5.43 10.15 4.92
CA ARG A 95 -6.84 10.02 4.50
C ARG A 95 -7.32 11.28 3.78
N CYS A 96 -8.43 11.14 3.06
CA CYS A 96 -9.13 12.27 2.46
C CYS A 96 -10.03 12.95 3.51
N VAL A 97 -9.74 14.21 3.80
CA VAL A 97 -10.41 15.04 4.81
C VAL A 97 -10.98 16.30 4.17
N LEU A 98 -11.89 16.99 4.86
CA LEU A 98 -12.36 18.28 4.37
C LEU A 98 -11.22 19.32 4.49
N PRO A 99 -11.20 20.36 3.64
CA PRO A 99 -10.15 21.39 3.68
C PRO A 99 -10.01 22.06 5.06
N LYS A 100 -11.13 22.23 5.78
CA LYS A 100 -11.16 22.76 7.16
C LYS A 100 -10.52 21.84 8.19
N ASP A 101 -10.47 20.53 7.91
CA ASP A 101 -9.93 19.50 8.79
C ASP A 101 -8.46 19.19 8.45
N CYS A 102 -7.91 19.81 7.40
CA CYS A 102 -6.48 19.81 7.17
C CYS A 102 -5.81 20.46 8.37
N LYS A 103 -5.04 19.66 9.13
CA LYS A 103 -4.21 20.19 10.21
C LYS A 103 -3.26 21.21 9.58
N ALA A 104 -3.49 22.48 9.89
CA ALA A 104 -2.54 23.52 9.57
C ALA A 104 -1.19 23.07 10.14
N PHE A 105 -0.16 23.05 9.29
CA PHE A 105 1.20 23.03 9.81
C PHE A 105 1.30 24.12 10.85
N GLY A 106 1.97 23.84 11.97
CA GLY A 106 2.15 24.84 13.01
C GLY A 106 2.48 26.20 12.41
N LYS A 107 1.65 27.19 12.80
CA LYS A 107 1.68 28.63 12.47
C LYS A 107 1.12 29.04 11.07
N GLU A 108 -0.02 29.72 11.13
CA GLU A 108 -0.41 30.92 10.38
C GLU A 108 -0.32 30.90 8.86
N TRP A 109 -1.41 30.46 8.22
CA TRP A 109 -1.87 31.09 6.98
C TRP A 109 -2.62 32.37 7.35
N HIS A 110 -1.89 33.47 7.53
CA HIS A 110 -2.45 34.81 7.39
C HIS A 110 -2.15 35.33 5.98
N SER A 111 -3.21 35.89 5.41
CA SER A 111 -3.34 36.38 4.04
C SER A 111 -2.41 37.53 3.70
#